data_AF-A0A524DE93-F1
#
_entry.id   AF-A0A524DE93-F1
#
_cell.length_a   1.000
_cell.length_b   1.000
_cell.length_c   1.000
_cell.angle_alpha   90.00
_cell.angle_beta   90.00
_cell.angle_gamma   90.00
#
_symmetry.space_group_name_H-M   'P 1'
#
loop_
_entity.id
_entity.type
_entity.pdbx_description
1 polymer ?
#
loop_
_entity_poly.entity_id
_entity_poly.type
_entity_poly.pdbx_seq_one_letter_code
_entity_poly.pdbx_strand_id
1 'polypeptide(L)'
;GPIGGMIGTKYLAEEYNITNLIASDVGGTSFDVGILSKMYIPTKWESSLGKFILNIPMIALDSIGAGTGMYVRYNDISGRLEFGPESAGHLIGVCNKDSGVETVTMTDCSLILGYINPDYFLGGKIPLNKKRAYDYINEQIAEPLNSSPYETARGALDLIDLNMKNHLNGMIQGLGFRPENYTLVSYGGAGPLHVAGYSHNLQFEDIIIPEWAAAFSAFGCACADHSYRHEKTVDLILTTDGRMDQAVVMMLNATWAQLKSDISKEFKKEGRNPSKMIFKPSLKMQYLGMLDDLEVESPFESIQEQNLDELKHSYDELFEQIFKRGTKSPELGYHITKAIGTGIVPVPKPKLPKEEYSGKNPMETASKGYRDIYWEDEWHNASVWEMSLLKPGNVIEGASIIEAPATTLLVPPKHKVSLDKHRIFHMEVEK
;
A
#
# COMPACT_ATOMS: atom_id res chain seq x y z
N GLY A 1 -7.25 -4.59 -6.30
CA GLY A 1 -7.14 -3.33 -5.53
C GLY A 1 -5.81 -3.32 -4.83
N PRO A 2 -5.71 -3.72 -3.56
CA PRO A 2 -4.51 -3.57 -2.74
C PRO A 2 -3.23 -4.20 -3.32
N ILE A 3 -3.36 -5.39 -3.92
CA ILE A 3 -2.25 -6.05 -4.64
C ILE A 3 -1.70 -5.18 -5.78
N GLY A 4 -2.58 -4.50 -6.52
CA GLY A 4 -2.17 -3.55 -7.56
C GLY A 4 -1.34 -2.42 -6.96
N GLY A 5 -1.78 -1.84 -5.83
CA GLY A 5 -1.01 -0.82 -5.10
C GLY A 5 0.39 -1.29 -4.69
N MET A 6 0.53 -2.56 -4.25
CA MET A 6 1.86 -3.14 -3.95
C MET A 6 2.75 -3.26 -5.18
N ILE A 7 2.19 -3.68 -6.32
CA ILE A 7 2.93 -3.77 -7.59
C ILE A 7 3.36 -2.37 -8.04
N GLY A 8 2.49 -1.38 -7.93
CA GLY A 8 2.81 0.02 -8.20
C GLY A 8 3.89 0.57 -7.28
N THR A 9 3.86 0.20 -5.99
CA THR A 9 4.88 0.56 -5.01
C THR A 9 6.24 -0.05 -5.37
N LYS A 10 6.27 -1.32 -5.77
CA LYS A 10 7.50 -1.97 -6.27
C LYS A 10 8.01 -1.29 -7.53
N TYR A 11 7.13 -0.90 -8.44
CA TYR A 11 7.53 -0.15 -9.63
C TYR A 11 8.18 1.19 -9.28
N LEU A 12 7.60 1.96 -8.33
CA LEU A 12 8.26 3.18 -7.83
C LEU A 12 9.61 2.90 -7.17
N ALA A 13 9.72 1.80 -6.43
CA ALA A 13 10.95 1.35 -5.81
C ALA A 13 12.07 1.15 -6.85
N GLU A 14 11.74 0.53 -7.99
CA GLU A 14 12.66 0.32 -9.12
C GLU A 14 13.07 1.65 -9.78
N GLU A 15 12.11 2.54 -10.04
CA GLU A 15 12.37 3.83 -10.71
C GLU A 15 13.19 4.82 -9.85
N TYR A 16 12.98 4.80 -8.52
CA TYR A 16 13.72 5.65 -7.58
C TYR A 16 14.93 4.97 -6.95
N ASN A 17 15.18 3.70 -7.26
CA ASN A 17 16.22 2.89 -6.63
C ASN A 17 16.11 2.87 -5.09
N ILE A 18 14.89 2.80 -4.57
CA ILE A 18 14.58 2.71 -3.13
C ILE A 18 14.30 1.25 -2.82
N THR A 19 14.97 0.70 -1.80
CA THR A 19 14.90 -0.73 -1.51
C THR A 19 13.79 -1.10 -0.51
N ASN A 20 13.39 -0.15 0.34
CA ASN A 20 12.45 -0.37 1.44
C ASN A 20 11.32 0.65 1.35
N LEU A 21 10.12 0.18 1.00
CA LEU A 21 8.93 1.02 0.93
C LEU A 21 7.79 0.39 1.70
N ILE A 22 6.89 1.23 2.20
CA ILE A 22 5.62 0.82 2.76
C ILE A 22 4.51 1.40 1.91
N ALA A 23 3.66 0.53 1.40
CA ALA A 23 2.45 0.92 0.70
C ALA A 23 1.33 1.18 1.73
N SER A 24 0.64 2.31 1.60
CA SER A 24 -0.52 2.65 2.43
C SER A 24 -1.66 3.18 1.57
N ASP A 25 -2.79 2.46 1.54
CA ASP A 25 -4.01 2.79 0.78
C ASP A 25 -5.12 3.16 1.76
N VAL A 26 -5.62 4.39 1.73
CA VAL A 26 -6.82 4.77 2.47
C VAL A 26 -7.98 4.98 1.50
N GLY A 27 -9.00 4.14 1.64
CA GLY A 27 -10.26 4.22 0.89
C GLY A 27 -11.44 4.70 1.73
N GLY A 28 -12.65 4.49 1.22
CA GLY A 28 -13.88 4.75 1.97
C GLY A 28 -14.17 3.71 3.05
N THR A 29 -13.60 2.51 2.94
CA THR A 29 -13.94 1.35 3.80
C THR A 29 -12.75 0.75 4.53
N SER A 30 -11.54 0.86 3.99
CA SER A 30 -10.37 0.15 4.52
C SER A 30 -9.13 1.04 4.50
N PHE A 31 -8.21 0.66 5.38
CA PHE A 31 -6.82 1.05 5.33
C PHE A 31 -6.00 -0.21 5.08
N ASP A 32 -5.39 -0.29 3.90
CA ASP A 32 -4.58 -1.42 3.47
C ASP A 32 -3.10 -1.05 3.56
N VAL A 33 -2.29 -1.90 4.19
CA VAL A 33 -0.85 -1.68 4.37
C VAL A 33 -0.08 -2.90 3.89
N GLY A 34 1.01 -2.66 3.17
CA GLY A 34 1.94 -3.70 2.74
C GLY A 34 3.37 -3.22 2.77
N ILE A 35 4.31 -4.15 2.99
CA ILE A 35 5.73 -3.86 3.16
C ILE A 35 6.51 -4.44 1.99
N LEU A 36 7.35 -3.62 1.39
CA LEU A 36 8.40 -4.00 0.46
C LEU A 36 9.74 -3.83 1.19
N SER A 37 10.48 -4.92 1.39
CA SER A 37 11.79 -4.88 2.05
C SER A 37 12.84 -5.46 1.12
N LYS A 38 13.90 -4.71 0.81
CA LYS A 38 14.93 -5.11 -0.15
C LYS A 38 14.37 -5.62 -1.49
N MET A 39 13.38 -4.92 -2.06
CA MET A 39 12.69 -5.32 -3.30
C MET A 39 11.88 -6.63 -3.23
N TYR A 40 11.80 -7.24 -2.04
CA TYR A 40 11.00 -8.42 -1.77
C TYR A 40 9.65 -8.03 -1.17
N ILE A 41 8.57 -8.56 -1.76
CA ILE A 41 7.22 -8.49 -1.22
C ILE A 41 6.95 -9.83 -0.53
N PRO A 42 6.75 -9.86 0.80
CA PRO A 42 6.47 -11.10 1.49
C PRO A 42 5.18 -11.74 0.98
N THR A 43 5.12 -13.07 0.98
CA THR A 43 3.93 -13.85 0.59
C THR A 43 3.41 -14.59 1.82
N LYS A 44 2.13 -14.40 2.14
CA LYS A 44 1.39 -15.21 3.12
C LYS A 44 0.87 -16.47 2.43
N TRP A 45 1.33 -17.63 2.89
CA TRP A 45 0.99 -18.94 2.31
C TRP A 45 -0.27 -19.54 2.92
N GLU A 46 -0.51 -19.29 4.20
CA GLU A 46 -1.79 -19.54 4.84
C GLU A 46 -2.49 -18.20 5.03
N SER A 47 -3.60 -18.03 4.33
CA SER A 47 -4.36 -16.79 4.38
C SER A 47 -5.80 -17.07 4.78
N SER A 48 -6.33 -16.25 5.68
CA SER A 48 -7.76 -16.27 6.02
C SER A 48 -8.51 -15.39 5.01
N LEU A 49 -9.38 -15.99 4.19
CA LEU A 49 -10.29 -15.29 3.32
C LEU A 49 -11.73 -15.68 3.65
N GLY A 50 -12.56 -14.71 4.01
CA GLY A 50 -13.96 -14.97 4.37
C GLY A 50 -14.12 -15.96 5.54
N LYS A 51 -13.17 -15.96 6.50
CA LYS A 51 -13.05 -16.91 7.63
C LYS A 51 -12.59 -18.33 7.25
N PHE A 52 -12.20 -18.59 6.00
CA PHE A 52 -11.60 -19.85 5.58
C PHE A 52 -10.08 -19.69 5.45
N ILE A 53 -9.33 -20.65 5.99
CA ILE A 53 -7.89 -20.74 5.76
C ILE A 53 -7.68 -21.37 4.38
N LEU A 54 -7.02 -20.64 3.48
CA LEU A 54 -6.67 -21.08 2.14
C LEU A 54 -5.15 -21.28 2.05
N ASN A 55 -4.73 -22.36 1.40
CA ASN A 55 -3.34 -22.62 1.02
C ASN A 55 -3.06 -22.07 -0.38
N ILE A 56 -3.39 -20.80 -0.58
CA ILE A 56 -3.12 -20.06 -1.82
C ILE A 56 -2.16 -18.94 -1.45
N PRO A 57 -0.97 -18.85 -2.07
CA PRO A 57 -0.05 -17.75 -1.84
C PRO A 57 -0.73 -16.42 -2.16
N MET A 58 -0.74 -15.53 -1.17
CA MET A 58 -1.18 -14.16 -1.35
C MET A 58 -0.06 -13.21 -0.94
N ILE A 59 0.06 -12.08 -1.63
CA ILE A 59 0.95 -11.00 -1.16
C ILE A 59 0.56 -10.65 0.28
N ALA A 60 1.57 -10.52 1.14
CA ALA A 60 1.42 -10.15 2.53
C ALA A 60 1.00 -8.68 2.65
N LEU A 61 -0.31 -8.51 2.55
CA LEU A 61 -1.03 -7.30 2.88
C LEU A 61 -1.76 -7.52 4.19
N ASP A 62 -1.96 -6.43 4.92
CA ASP A 62 -2.89 -6.39 6.02
C ASP A 62 -3.88 -5.24 5.82
N SER A 63 -5.07 -5.40 6.38
CA SER A 63 -6.16 -4.44 6.20
C SER A 63 -6.93 -4.30 7.50
N ILE A 64 -7.21 -3.05 7.87
CA ILE A 64 -8.11 -2.73 8.97
C ILE A 64 -9.31 -1.93 8.48
N GLY A 65 -10.40 -1.98 9.24
CA GLY A 65 -11.57 -1.12 9.06
C GLY A 65 -11.26 0.31 9.50
N ALA A 66 -10.61 1.07 8.63
CA ALA A 66 -10.31 2.48 8.84
C ALA A 66 -10.36 3.20 7.48
N GLY A 67 -11.52 3.77 7.14
CA GLY A 67 -11.71 4.53 5.91
C GLY A 67 -12.66 5.71 6.11
N THR A 68 -12.76 6.58 5.11
CA THR A 68 -13.51 7.85 5.23
C THR A 68 -15.02 7.67 5.32
N GLY A 69 -15.56 6.53 4.90
CA GLY A 69 -16.98 6.19 5.02
C GLY A 69 -17.34 5.51 6.34
N MET A 70 -16.39 5.29 7.24
CA MET A 70 -16.66 4.66 8.54
C MET A 70 -17.71 5.46 9.31
N TYR A 71 -18.73 4.77 9.79
CA TYR A 71 -19.72 5.38 10.68
C TYR A 71 -19.08 5.72 12.02
N VAL A 72 -19.43 6.89 12.56
CA VAL A 72 -19.02 7.40 13.87
C VAL A 72 -20.24 7.44 14.76
N ARG A 73 -20.16 6.84 15.94
CA ARG A 73 -21.27 6.78 16.90
C ARG A 73 -20.79 7.08 18.30
N TYR A 74 -21.67 7.67 19.09
CA TYR A 74 -21.51 7.74 20.53
C TYR A 74 -22.05 6.46 21.16
N ASN A 75 -21.29 5.86 22.06
CA ASN A 75 -21.72 4.70 22.84
C ASN A 75 -22.15 5.16 24.24
N ASP A 76 -23.45 5.10 24.52
CA ASP A 76 -24.05 5.54 25.79
C ASP A 76 -23.54 4.77 27.02
N ILE A 77 -23.06 3.54 26.83
CA ILE A 77 -22.58 2.68 27.91
C ILE A 77 -21.14 3.05 28.27
N SER A 78 -20.27 3.20 27.27
CA SER A 78 -18.85 3.48 27.48
C SER A 78 -18.55 4.97 27.62
N GLY A 79 -19.45 5.84 27.17
CA GLY A 79 -19.28 7.29 27.13
C GLY A 79 -18.22 7.73 26.13
N ARG A 80 -18.02 6.99 25.03
CA ARG A 80 -16.94 7.19 24.06
C ARG A 80 -17.44 7.18 22.63
N LEU A 81 -16.64 7.77 21.74
CA LEU A 81 -16.81 7.59 20.30
C LEU A 81 -16.33 6.20 19.88
N GLU A 82 -17.12 5.54 19.05
CA GLU A 82 -16.80 4.30 18.37
C GLU A 82 -16.97 4.50 16.87
N PHE A 83 -16.12 3.83 16.08
CA PHE A 83 -16.21 3.88 14.64
C PHE A 83 -16.05 2.50 14.02
N GLY A 84 -16.74 2.28 12.91
CA GLY A 84 -16.74 0.99 12.21
C GLY A 84 -17.34 -0.17 13.03
N PRO A 85 -17.17 -1.42 12.57
CA PRO A 85 -16.53 -1.83 11.31
C PRO A 85 -17.37 -1.49 10.07
N GLU A 86 -18.61 -1.05 10.27
CA GLU A 86 -19.54 -0.67 9.21
C GLU A 86 -19.15 0.65 8.54
N SER A 87 -19.42 0.75 7.23
CA SER A 87 -19.11 1.92 6.42
C SER A 87 -20.26 2.25 5.47
N ALA A 88 -20.47 3.55 5.24
CA ALA A 88 -21.35 4.07 4.19
C ALA A 88 -20.81 3.75 2.77
N GLY A 89 -19.51 3.47 2.63
CA GLY A 89 -18.88 3.19 1.35
C GLY A 89 -19.13 4.29 0.33
N HIS A 90 -19.71 3.93 -0.82
CA HIS A 90 -20.01 4.87 -1.90
C HIS A 90 -21.09 5.91 -1.56
N LEU A 91 -21.85 5.72 -0.47
CA LEU A 91 -22.89 6.64 -0.02
C LEU A 91 -22.31 7.88 0.68
N ILE A 92 -21.01 7.88 1.00
CA ILE A 92 -20.21 8.98 1.58
C ILE A 92 -20.54 9.24 3.05
N GLY A 93 -21.77 9.67 3.34
CA GLY A 93 -22.19 10.10 4.67
C GLY A 93 -23.40 11.01 4.62
N VAL A 94 -23.75 11.61 5.76
CA VAL A 94 -24.96 12.44 5.89
C VAL A 94 -24.86 13.72 5.05
N CYS A 95 -23.65 14.19 4.74
CA CYS A 95 -23.40 15.32 3.86
C CYS A 95 -23.93 15.11 2.44
N ASN A 96 -24.04 13.87 1.97
CA ASN A 96 -24.66 13.53 0.69
C ASN A 96 -26.16 13.32 0.91
N LYS A 97 -26.98 14.32 0.56
CA LYS A 97 -28.43 14.29 0.79
C LYS A 97 -29.15 13.15 0.05
N ASP A 98 -28.63 12.76 -1.11
CA ASP A 98 -29.25 11.74 -1.96
C ASP A 98 -28.89 10.32 -1.54
N SER A 99 -28.03 10.16 -0.53
CA SER A 99 -27.53 8.87 -0.07
C SER A 99 -28.51 8.08 0.82
N GLY A 100 -29.46 8.77 1.46
CA GLY A 100 -30.31 8.19 2.50
C GLY A 100 -29.56 7.82 3.79
N VAL A 101 -28.28 8.19 3.93
CA VAL A 101 -27.50 7.94 5.14
C VAL A 101 -27.92 8.91 6.25
N GLU A 102 -28.14 8.35 7.44
CA GLU A 102 -28.53 9.10 8.63
C GLU A 102 -27.52 8.97 9.78
N THR A 103 -26.41 8.26 9.58
CA THR A 103 -25.35 8.13 10.58
C THR A 103 -24.11 8.88 10.12
N VAL A 104 -23.54 9.71 11.00
CA VAL A 104 -22.31 10.48 10.76
C VAL A 104 -21.17 9.58 10.29
N THR A 105 -20.38 10.03 9.32
CA THR A 105 -19.16 9.36 8.86
C THR A 105 -17.90 10.21 9.06
N MET A 106 -16.72 9.59 8.91
CA MET A 106 -15.45 10.31 8.92
C MET A 106 -15.34 11.37 7.80
N THR A 107 -16.06 11.19 6.69
CA THR A 107 -16.16 12.20 5.62
C THR A 107 -16.93 13.42 6.10
N ASP A 108 -18.01 13.24 6.88
CA ASP A 108 -18.75 14.33 7.49
C ASP A 108 -17.86 15.14 8.44
N CYS A 109 -17.06 14.46 9.27
CA CYS A 109 -16.06 15.11 10.14
C CYS A 109 -15.04 15.92 9.31
N SER A 110 -14.46 15.29 8.28
CA SER A 110 -13.47 15.94 7.39
C SER A 110 -14.05 17.17 6.66
N LEU A 111 -15.33 17.12 6.31
CA LEU A 111 -16.04 18.21 5.65
C LEU A 111 -16.24 19.42 6.58
N ILE A 112 -16.67 19.19 7.83
CA ILE A 112 -16.92 20.32 8.74
C ILE A 112 -15.62 21.01 9.16
N LEU A 113 -14.53 20.24 9.30
CA LEU A 113 -13.19 20.74 9.60
C LEU A 113 -12.53 21.47 8.42
N GLY A 114 -13.20 21.53 7.26
CA GLY A 114 -12.74 22.29 6.10
C GLY A 114 -11.71 21.56 5.22
N TYR A 115 -11.45 20.28 5.46
CA TYR A 115 -10.43 19.56 4.68
C TYR A 115 -10.95 19.27 3.27
N ILE A 116 -12.22 18.88 3.16
CA ILE A 116 -12.88 18.58 1.89
C ILE A 116 -13.68 19.80 1.42
N ASN A 117 -13.60 20.08 0.11
CA ASN A 117 -14.40 21.13 -0.51
C ASN A 117 -15.80 20.63 -0.86
N PRO A 118 -16.87 21.23 -0.31
CA PRO A 118 -18.25 20.80 -0.56
C PRO A 118 -18.66 20.87 -2.04
N ASP A 119 -18.05 21.78 -2.80
CA ASP A 119 -18.43 22.06 -4.19
C ASP A 119 -17.48 21.38 -5.22
N TYR A 120 -16.44 20.69 -4.76
CA TYR A 120 -15.42 20.08 -5.64
C TYR A 120 -15.28 18.57 -5.46
N PHE A 121 -16.10 17.93 -4.62
CA PHE A 121 -16.05 16.48 -4.45
C PHE A 121 -16.37 15.75 -5.77
N LEU A 122 -15.50 14.80 -6.14
CA LEU A 122 -15.53 14.13 -7.44
C LEU A 122 -15.49 15.08 -8.65
N GLY A 123 -14.76 16.20 -8.52
CA GLY A 123 -14.69 17.28 -9.50
C GLY A 123 -15.97 18.11 -9.57
N GLY A 124 -16.72 18.20 -8.48
CA GLY A 124 -17.99 18.94 -8.38
C GLY A 124 -19.21 18.17 -8.87
N LYS A 125 -19.08 16.86 -9.14
CA LYS A 125 -20.21 16.02 -9.58
C LYS A 125 -21.17 15.67 -8.45
N ILE A 126 -20.70 15.64 -7.22
CA ILE A 126 -21.51 15.33 -6.03
C ILE A 126 -21.40 16.52 -5.07
N PRO A 127 -22.43 17.36 -4.95
CA PRO A 127 -22.42 18.46 -3.99
C PRO A 127 -22.58 17.93 -2.56
N LEU A 128 -21.71 18.35 -1.65
CA LEU A 128 -21.78 17.97 -0.24
C LEU A 128 -22.39 19.09 0.61
N ASN A 129 -23.21 18.72 1.59
CA ASN A 129 -23.86 19.67 2.47
C ASN A 129 -23.14 19.79 3.82
N LYS A 130 -22.24 20.77 3.96
CA LYS A 130 -21.49 21.04 5.20
C LYS A 130 -22.39 21.30 6.41
N LYS A 131 -23.50 22.04 6.23
CA LYS A 131 -24.41 22.35 7.33
C LYS A 131 -25.13 21.10 7.86
N ARG A 132 -25.58 20.22 6.97
CA ARG A 132 -26.20 18.94 7.36
C ARG A 132 -25.23 18.05 8.12
N ALA A 133 -23.97 17.96 7.66
CA ALA A 133 -22.93 17.25 8.41
C ALA A 133 -22.72 17.84 9.81
N TYR A 134 -22.65 19.17 9.92
CA TYR A 134 -22.54 19.87 11.20
C TYR A 134 -23.71 19.56 12.13
N ASP A 135 -24.95 19.68 11.64
CA ASP A 135 -26.16 19.47 12.46
C ASP A 135 -26.22 18.02 13.00
N TYR A 136 -25.91 17.02 12.16
CA TYR A 136 -25.86 15.61 12.57
C TYR A 136 -24.70 15.30 13.52
N ILE A 137 -23.52 15.89 13.30
CA ILE A 137 -22.39 15.75 14.23
C ILE A 137 -22.76 16.35 15.58
N ASN A 138 -23.40 17.52 15.59
CA ASN A 138 -23.85 18.15 16.83
C ASN A 138 -24.83 17.25 17.59
N GLU A 139 -25.91 16.81 16.93
CA GLU A 139 -26.98 16.02 17.55
C GLU A 139 -26.51 14.61 17.97
N GLN A 140 -25.78 13.89 17.12
CA GLN A 140 -25.52 12.46 17.33
C GLN A 140 -24.29 12.18 18.19
N ILE A 141 -23.30 13.07 18.20
CA ILE A 141 -22.01 12.80 18.86
C ILE A 141 -21.51 13.94 19.74
N ALA A 142 -21.67 15.21 19.37
CA ALA A 142 -21.12 16.31 20.17
C ALA A 142 -21.94 16.63 21.42
N GLU A 143 -23.27 16.74 21.29
CA GLU A 143 -24.18 16.97 22.42
C GLU A 143 -24.11 15.85 23.48
N PRO A 144 -24.13 14.55 23.12
CA PRO A 144 -23.95 13.48 24.10
C PRO A 144 -22.61 13.53 24.85
N LEU A 145 -21.56 14.04 24.21
CA LEU A 145 -20.23 14.22 24.80
C LEU A 145 -20.05 15.54 25.56
N ASN A 146 -21.02 16.46 25.52
CA ASN A 146 -20.89 17.82 26.00
C ASN A 146 -19.65 18.55 25.42
N SER A 147 -19.39 18.39 24.13
CA SER A 147 -18.27 19.01 23.41
C SER A 147 -18.79 19.82 22.21
N SER A 148 -17.93 20.64 21.60
CA SER A 148 -18.29 21.32 20.36
C SER A 148 -18.26 20.35 19.16
N PRO A 149 -19.04 20.61 18.10
CA PRO A 149 -19.00 19.78 16.89
C PRO A 149 -17.62 19.71 16.23
N TYR A 150 -16.85 20.80 16.24
CA TYR A 150 -15.53 20.86 15.63
C TYR A 150 -14.49 20.06 16.43
N GLU A 151 -14.44 20.22 17.75
CA GLU A 151 -13.57 19.41 18.61
C GLU A 151 -13.93 17.92 18.52
N THR A 152 -15.23 17.61 18.51
CA THR A 152 -15.71 16.22 18.40
C THR A 152 -15.31 15.61 17.06
N ALA A 153 -15.47 16.34 15.95
CA ALA A 153 -15.04 15.87 14.64
C ALA A 153 -13.51 15.72 14.53
N ARG A 154 -12.73 16.64 15.12
CA ARG A 154 -11.27 16.52 15.19
C ARG A 154 -10.86 15.28 15.98
N GLY A 155 -11.45 15.06 17.15
CA GLY A 155 -11.22 13.87 17.96
C GLY A 155 -11.60 12.57 17.24
N ALA A 156 -12.68 12.56 16.47
CA ALA A 156 -13.04 11.41 15.64
C ALA A 156 -11.96 11.09 14.58
N LEU A 157 -11.40 12.12 13.93
CA LEU A 157 -10.30 11.96 12.99
C LEU A 157 -8.98 11.56 13.68
N ASP A 158 -8.69 12.11 14.87
CA ASP A 158 -7.51 11.70 15.65
C ASP A 158 -7.57 10.22 16.02
N LEU A 159 -8.76 9.71 16.36
CA LEU A 159 -8.94 8.30 16.70
C LEU A 159 -8.72 7.37 15.50
N ILE A 160 -9.21 7.72 14.31
CA ILE A 160 -8.98 6.90 13.12
C ILE A 160 -7.52 6.98 12.64
N ASP A 161 -6.92 8.17 12.67
CA ASP A 161 -5.51 8.38 12.33
C ASP A 161 -4.59 7.61 13.31
N LEU A 162 -4.93 7.61 14.61
CA LEU A 162 -4.22 6.83 15.62
C LEU A 162 -4.34 5.31 15.38
N ASN A 163 -5.51 4.83 14.96
CA ASN A 163 -5.70 3.42 14.63
C ASN A 163 -4.86 3.01 13.42
N MET A 164 -4.88 3.82 12.35
CA MET A 164 -4.03 3.62 11.17
C MET A 164 -2.54 3.64 11.55
N LYS A 165 -2.11 4.63 12.35
CA LYS A 165 -0.74 4.74 12.86
C LYS A 165 -0.31 3.50 13.64
N ASN A 166 -1.14 3.04 14.58
CA ASN A 166 -0.83 1.88 15.40
C ASN A 166 -0.72 0.60 14.56
N HIS A 167 -1.59 0.44 13.56
CA HIS A 167 -1.52 -0.67 12.62
C HIS A 167 -0.25 -0.64 11.78
N LEU A 168 0.03 0.51 11.15
CA LEU A 168 1.23 0.76 10.35
C LEU A 168 2.51 0.48 11.16
N ASN A 169 2.63 1.08 12.34
CA ASN A 169 3.78 0.89 13.21
C ASN A 169 3.88 -0.56 13.74
N GLY A 170 2.75 -1.19 14.07
CA GLY A 170 2.69 -2.58 14.50
C GLY A 170 3.21 -3.55 13.43
N MET A 171 2.88 -3.30 12.16
CA MET A 171 3.41 -4.09 11.05
C MET A 171 4.93 -3.93 10.88
N ILE A 172 5.44 -2.69 10.96
CA ILE A 172 6.88 -2.41 10.84
C ILE A 172 7.66 -3.08 11.97
N GLN A 173 7.18 -2.89 13.22
CA GLN A 173 7.84 -3.45 14.41
C GLN A 173 7.71 -4.96 14.50
N GLY A 174 6.59 -5.54 14.03
CA GLY A 174 6.37 -6.98 13.99
C GLY A 174 7.40 -7.72 13.14
N LEU A 175 7.97 -7.04 12.14
CA LEU A 175 9.08 -7.55 11.32
C LEU A 175 10.47 -7.21 11.89
N GLY A 176 10.54 -6.55 13.05
CA GLY A 176 11.80 -6.16 13.71
C GLY A 176 12.49 -4.96 13.06
N PHE A 177 11.78 -4.15 12.28
CA PHE A 177 12.31 -2.93 11.68
C PHE A 177 11.77 -1.67 12.37
N ARG A 178 12.28 -0.51 11.93
CA ARG A 178 11.82 0.79 12.40
C ARG A 178 11.39 1.68 11.22
N PRO A 179 10.49 2.66 11.42
CA PRO A 179 10.04 3.57 10.37
C PRO A 179 11.17 4.28 9.62
N GLU A 180 12.29 4.59 10.29
CA GLU A 180 13.42 5.34 9.70
C GLU A 180 14.14 4.56 8.59
N ASN A 181 13.83 3.27 8.45
CA ASN A 181 14.39 2.41 7.41
C ASN A 181 13.51 2.34 6.16
N TYR A 182 12.38 3.05 6.12
CA TYR A 182 11.39 2.95 5.05
C TYR A 182 10.97 4.32 4.52
N THR A 183 10.73 4.36 3.21
CA THR A 183 9.92 5.40 2.57
C THR A 183 8.44 4.99 2.59
N LEU A 184 7.55 5.87 3.03
CA LEU A 184 6.11 5.64 3.04
C LEU A 184 5.49 6.13 1.73
N VAL A 185 4.77 5.26 1.01
CA VAL A 185 3.93 5.63 -0.13
C VAL A 185 2.49 5.75 0.34
N SER A 186 1.93 6.96 0.27
CA SER A 186 0.52 7.21 0.57
C SER A 186 -0.29 7.34 -0.71
N TYR A 187 -1.31 6.50 -0.85
CA TYR A 187 -2.21 6.52 -1.99
C TYR A 187 -3.64 6.13 -1.59
N GLY A 188 -4.50 5.96 -2.60
CA GLY A 188 -5.94 5.86 -2.41
C GLY A 188 -6.60 7.23 -2.51
N GLY A 189 -7.94 7.23 -2.53
CA GLY A 189 -8.69 8.49 -2.60
C GLY A 189 -8.47 9.37 -1.36
N ALA A 190 -8.26 8.74 -0.20
CA ALA A 190 -8.14 9.42 1.08
C ALA A 190 -6.75 9.30 1.74
N GLY A 191 -5.80 8.56 1.14
CA GLY A 191 -4.44 8.47 1.68
C GLY A 191 -3.81 9.84 1.89
N PRO A 192 -3.77 10.69 0.84
CA PRO A 192 -3.24 12.05 0.94
C PRO A 192 -3.96 12.95 1.97
N LEU A 193 -5.22 12.64 2.30
CA LEU A 193 -5.99 13.39 3.29
C LEU A 193 -5.53 13.07 4.72
N HIS A 194 -5.17 11.81 4.98
CA HIS A 194 -4.87 11.30 6.33
C HIS A 194 -3.36 11.11 6.60
N VAL A 195 -2.51 11.16 5.58
CA VAL A 195 -1.08 10.82 5.70
C VAL A 195 -0.37 11.57 6.81
N ALA A 196 -0.59 12.88 6.93
CA ALA A 196 0.01 13.69 7.99
C ALA A 196 -0.40 13.23 9.40
N GLY A 197 -1.64 12.72 9.56
CA GLY A 197 -2.15 12.19 10.81
C GLY A 197 -1.56 10.82 11.15
N TYR A 198 -1.70 9.84 10.26
CA TYR A 198 -1.25 8.48 10.55
C TYR A 198 0.28 8.29 10.51
N SER A 199 1.02 9.20 9.87
CA SER A 199 2.48 9.24 9.91
C SER A 199 3.04 10.10 11.05
N HIS A 200 2.18 10.79 11.82
CA HIS A 200 2.61 11.70 12.87
C HIS A 200 3.51 11.00 13.91
N ASN A 201 4.67 11.58 14.23
CA ASN A 201 5.71 10.99 15.09
C ASN A 201 6.26 9.63 14.63
N LEU A 202 6.04 9.23 13.39
CA LEU A 202 6.77 8.14 12.74
C LEU A 202 7.82 8.76 11.83
N GLN A 203 9.09 8.59 12.18
CA GLN A 203 10.19 9.13 11.39
C GLN A 203 10.45 8.21 10.19
N PHE A 204 9.74 8.43 9.08
CA PHE A 204 10.07 7.77 7.82
C PHE A 204 11.32 8.41 7.18
N GLU A 205 12.01 7.68 6.31
CA GLU A 205 13.09 8.23 5.50
C GLU A 205 12.55 9.33 4.57
N ASP A 206 11.37 9.08 4.00
CA ASP A 206 10.61 10.01 3.17
C ASP A 206 9.12 9.59 3.17
N ILE A 207 8.23 10.51 2.84
CA ILE A 207 6.80 10.25 2.65
C ILE A 207 6.43 10.75 1.25
N ILE A 208 6.18 9.81 0.35
CA ILE A 208 5.86 10.09 -1.03
C ILE A 208 4.38 9.90 -1.33
N ILE A 209 3.79 10.86 -2.03
CA ILE A 209 2.39 10.89 -2.44
C ILE A 209 2.32 11.12 -3.96
N PRO A 210 2.06 10.08 -4.77
CA PRO A 210 1.88 10.24 -6.22
C PRO A 210 0.68 11.15 -6.52
N GLU A 211 0.78 12.05 -7.50
CA GLU A 211 -0.37 12.88 -7.93
C GLU A 211 -1.59 12.03 -8.30
N TRP A 212 -1.36 10.85 -8.88
CA TRP A 212 -2.40 9.88 -9.23
C TRP A 212 -2.78 8.93 -8.08
N ALA A 213 -2.59 9.34 -6.82
CA ALA A 213 -2.89 8.56 -5.61
C ALA A 213 -4.24 7.83 -5.67
N ALA A 214 -5.30 8.53 -6.08
CA ALA A 214 -6.66 7.97 -6.18
C ALA A 214 -6.77 6.77 -7.13
N ALA A 215 -5.91 6.69 -8.15
CA ALA A 215 -5.88 5.63 -9.16
C ALA A 215 -4.63 4.73 -9.04
N PHE A 216 -3.87 4.83 -7.95
CA PHE A 216 -2.57 4.17 -7.82
C PHE A 216 -2.65 2.64 -7.91
N SER A 217 -3.69 2.04 -7.34
CA SER A 217 -3.95 0.60 -7.48
C SER A 217 -4.18 0.19 -8.94
N ALA A 218 -4.85 1.01 -9.75
CA ALA A 218 -5.04 0.75 -11.18
C ALA A 218 -3.74 0.95 -11.97
N PHE A 219 -2.95 1.98 -11.61
CA PHE A 219 -1.59 2.18 -12.13
C PHE A 219 -0.71 0.94 -11.89
N GLY A 220 -0.71 0.39 -10.69
CA GLY A 220 0.07 -0.80 -10.38
C GLY A 220 -0.40 -2.05 -11.12
N CYS A 221 -1.72 -2.22 -11.36
CA CYS A 221 -2.22 -3.25 -12.27
C CYS A 221 -1.69 -3.08 -13.71
N ALA A 222 -1.53 -1.84 -14.18
CA ALA A 222 -0.95 -1.57 -15.50
C ALA A 222 0.58 -1.78 -15.55
N CYS A 223 1.26 -1.68 -14.40
CA CYS A 223 2.69 -1.97 -14.27
C CYS A 223 2.99 -3.47 -14.14
N ALA A 224 1.98 -4.29 -13.83
CA ALA A 224 2.13 -5.72 -13.64
C ALA A 224 2.61 -6.41 -14.92
N ASP A 225 3.49 -7.38 -14.74
CA ASP A 225 3.90 -8.24 -15.84
C ASP A 225 2.72 -9.11 -16.28
N HIS A 226 2.61 -9.36 -17.59
CA HIS A 226 1.65 -10.34 -18.10
C HIS A 226 2.23 -11.73 -17.86
N SER A 227 1.89 -12.33 -16.72
CA SER A 227 2.53 -13.54 -16.23
C SER A 227 1.55 -14.65 -15.86
N TYR A 228 1.97 -15.88 -16.05
CA TYR A 228 1.34 -17.08 -15.54
C TYR A 228 2.29 -17.81 -14.61
N ARG A 229 1.78 -18.24 -13.46
CA ARG A 229 2.54 -18.96 -12.44
C ARG A 229 1.90 -20.32 -12.19
N HIS A 230 2.68 -21.37 -12.34
CA HIS A 230 2.30 -22.74 -11.99
C HIS A 230 3.27 -23.28 -10.95
N GLU A 231 2.77 -24.10 -10.04
CA GLU A 231 3.56 -24.76 -9.03
C GLU A 231 3.22 -26.25 -8.94
N LYS A 232 4.21 -27.06 -8.56
CA LYS A 232 4.05 -28.48 -8.31
C LYS A 232 4.76 -28.85 -7.03
N THR A 233 4.06 -29.52 -6.12
CA THR A 233 4.66 -30.13 -4.94
C THR A 233 5.67 -31.19 -5.37
N VAL A 234 6.85 -31.14 -4.77
CA VAL A 234 7.93 -32.11 -4.95
C VAL A 234 8.44 -32.51 -3.58
N ASP A 235 9.08 -33.68 -3.47
CA ASP A 235 9.69 -34.18 -2.24
C ASP A 235 11.14 -34.54 -2.58
N LEU A 236 12.01 -33.53 -2.53
CA LEU A 236 13.40 -33.64 -2.98
C LEU A 236 14.35 -33.20 -1.88
N ILE A 237 15.29 -34.06 -1.54
CA ILE A 237 16.23 -33.83 -0.45
C ILE A 237 17.64 -33.68 -1.02
N LEU A 238 18.30 -32.57 -0.67
CA LEU A 238 19.72 -32.34 -0.90
C LEU A 238 20.47 -32.67 0.39
N THR A 239 21.13 -33.83 0.41
CA THR A 239 21.95 -34.27 1.53
C THR A 239 23.33 -33.62 1.49
N THR A 240 23.98 -33.49 2.65
CA THR A 240 25.32 -32.89 2.76
C THR A 240 26.42 -33.69 2.05
N ASP A 241 26.18 -34.97 1.75
CA ASP A 241 27.10 -35.85 1.03
C ASP A 241 26.83 -35.92 -0.48
N GLY A 242 25.85 -35.17 -1.00
CA GLY A 242 25.55 -35.03 -2.42
C GLY A 242 25.04 -36.31 -3.11
N ARG A 243 24.74 -37.39 -2.39
CA ARG A 243 24.40 -38.70 -2.99
C ARG A 243 23.15 -38.67 -3.89
N MET A 244 22.24 -37.73 -3.64
CA MET A 244 20.97 -37.59 -4.38
C MET A 244 20.99 -36.46 -5.41
N ASP A 245 22.07 -35.70 -5.51
CA ASP A 245 22.13 -34.45 -6.28
C ASP A 245 21.76 -34.66 -7.76
N GLN A 246 22.30 -35.72 -8.39
CA GLN A 246 21.99 -36.05 -9.77
C GLN A 246 20.49 -36.32 -10.00
N ALA A 247 19.87 -37.08 -9.10
CA ALA A 247 18.45 -37.42 -9.18
C ALA A 247 17.57 -36.19 -8.94
N VAL A 248 17.94 -35.33 -7.98
CA VAL A 248 17.26 -34.07 -7.70
C VAL A 248 17.32 -33.14 -8.91
N VAL A 249 18.49 -32.96 -9.51
CA VAL A 249 18.68 -32.16 -10.73
C VAL A 249 17.80 -32.65 -11.88
N MET A 250 17.78 -33.97 -12.13
CA MET A 250 16.94 -34.55 -13.17
C MET A 250 15.45 -34.30 -12.93
N MET A 251 14.96 -34.52 -11.69
CA MET A 251 13.56 -34.34 -11.34
C MET A 251 13.12 -32.86 -11.38
N LEU A 252 13.97 -31.94 -10.92
CA LEU A 252 13.72 -30.50 -10.97
C LEU A 252 13.62 -30.01 -12.41
N ASN A 253 14.60 -30.33 -13.24
CA ASN A 253 14.59 -29.93 -14.65
C ASN A 253 13.37 -30.50 -15.39
N ALA A 254 13.00 -31.76 -15.14
CA ALA A 254 11.79 -32.35 -15.71
C ALA A 254 10.52 -31.62 -15.25
N THR A 255 10.45 -31.25 -13.98
CA THR A 255 9.30 -30.53 -13.41
C THR A 255 9.20 -29.12 -13.98
N TRP A 256 10.29 -28.35 -14.02
CA TRP A 256 10.29 -27.03 -14.62
C TRP A 256 9.99 -27.06 -16.12
N ALA A 257 10.47 -28.05 -16.86
CA ALA A 257 10.12 -28.23 -18.27
C ALA A 257 8.61 -28.45 -18.46
N GLN A 258 7.99 -29.24 -17.59
CA GLN A 258 6.53 -29.45 -17.59
C GLN A 258 5.78 -28.14 -17.29
N LEU A 259 6.16 -27.43 -16.23
CA LEU A 259 5.56 -26.13 -15.86
C LEU A 259 5.70 -25.10 -16.99
N LYS A 260 6.88 -25.00 -17.62
CA LYS A 260 7.14 -24.14 -18.78
C LYS A 260 6.23 -24.48 -19.96
N SER A 261 6.00 -25.77 -20.21
CA SER A 261 5.08 -26.26 -21.26
C SER A 261 3.63 -25.87 -20.97
N ASP A 262 3.17 -26.02 -19.74
CA ASP A 262 1.79 -25.70 -19.36
C ASP A 262 1.51 -24.19 -19.43
N ILE A 263 2.45 -23.37 -18.94
CA ILE A 263 2.38 -21.90 -19.08
C ILE A 263 2.39 -21.47 -20.54
N SER A 264 3.21 -22.13 -21.38
CA SER A 264 3.25 -21.85 -22.82
C SER A 264 1.89 -22.13 -23.49
N LYS A 265 1.15 -23.13 -23.03
CA LYS A 265 -0.21 -23.42 -23.52
C LYS A 265 -1.19 -22.31 -23.13
N GLU A 266 -1.07 -21.72 -21.95
CA GLU A 266 -1.93 -20.62 -21.50
C GLU A 266 -1.73 -19.37 -22.35
N PHE A 267 -0.49 -18.94 -22.57
CA PHE A 267 -0.22 -17.83 -23.49
C PHE A 267 -0.74 -18.09 -24.91
N LYS A 268 -0.60 -19.32 -25.40
CA LYS A 268 -1.12 -19.69 -26.73
C LYS A 268 -2.65 -19.59 -26.80
N LYS A 269 -3.37 -19.97 -25.74
CA LYS A 269 -4.84 -19.84 -25.66
C LYS A 269 -5.29 -18.38 -25.73
N GLU A 270 -4.50 -17.45 -25.21
CA GLU A 270 -4.75 -16.00 -25.31
C GLU A 270 -4.31 -15.37 -26.64
N GLY A 271 -3.79 -16.16 -27.58
CA GLY A 271 -3.27 -15.64 -28.84
C GLY A 271 -1.92 -14.93 -28.72
N ARG A 272 -1.22 -15.08 -27.60
CA ARG A 272 0.15 -14.57 -27.43
C ARG A 272 1.17 -15.59 -27.94
N ASN A 273 2.27 -15.09 -28.48
CA ASN A 273 3.36 -15.94 -28.96
C ASN A 273 4.22 -16.43 -27.76
N PRO A 274 4.21 -17.75 -27.43
CA PRO A 274 5.00 -18.28 -26.32
C PRO A 274 6.51 -18.12 -26.50
N SER A 275 7.00 -17.89 -27.72
CA SER A 275 8.44 -17.68 -27.95
C SER A 275 8.97 -16.35 -27.38
N LYS A 276 8.08 -15.42 -26.99
CA LYS A 276 8.43 -14.17 -26.31
C LYS A 276 8.41 -14.30 -24.78
N MET A 277 8.04 -15.48 -24.26
CA MET A 277 7.97 -15.74 -22.84
C MET A 277 9.38 -15.86 -22.26
N ILE A 278 9.65 -15.09 -21.21
CA ILE A 278 10.77 -15.27 -20.32
C ILE A 278 10.32 -16.23 -19.23
N PHE A 279 11.01 -17.35 -19.05
CA PHE A 279 10.67 -18.33 -18.02
C PHE A 279 11.57 -18.13 -16.81
N LYS A 280 10.97 -17.91 -15.65
CA LYS A 280 11.64 -17.74 -14.37
C LYS A 280 11.29 -18.91 -13.44
N PRO A 281 12.20 -19.88 -13.28
CA PRO A 281 12.02 -20.93 -12.30
C PRO A 281 12.29 -20.43 -10.87
N SER A 282 11.60 -21.03 -9.91
CA SER A 282 11.81 -20.80 -8.49
C SER A 282 11.52 -22.09 -7.72
N LEU A 283 11.95 -22.15 -6.47
CA LEU A 283 11.76 -23.32 -5.59
C LEU A 283 11.27 -22.86 -4.23
N LYS A 284 10.47 -23.69 -3.57
CA LYS A 284 10.33 -23.61 -2.12
C LYS A 284 11.33 -24.52 -1.46
N MET A 285 12.16 -23.95 -0.60
CA MET A 285 13.24 -24.62 0.09
C MET A 285 13.14 -24.39 1.59
N GLN A 286 13.57 -25.37 2.36
CA GLN A 286 13.73 -25.27 3.80
C GLN A 286 14.97 -26.08 4.24
N TYR A 287 15.50 -25.81 5.43
CA TYR A 287 16.41 -26.76 6.06
C TYR A 287 15.63 -28.02 6.44
N LEU A 288 16.28 -29.19 6.37
CA LEU A 288 15.66 -30.44 6.81
C LEU A 288 15.21 -30.34 8.29
N GLY A 289 13.96 -30.74 8.55
CA GLY A 289 13.35 -30.67 9.89
C GLY A 289 12.61 -29.37 10.21
N MET A 290 12.67 -28.36 9.34
CA MET A 290 11.80 -27.17 9.45
C MET A 290 10.37 -27.46 8.97
N LEU A 291 9.43 -26.65 9.47
CA LEU A 291 8.02 -26.69 9.05
C LEU A 291 7.70 -25.63 7.98
N ASP A 292 8.45 -24.52 7.96
CA ASP A 292 8.24 -23.41 7.05
C ASP A 292 9.33 -23.41 5.96
N ASP A 293 8.91 -23.14 4.73
CA ASP A 293 9.75 -23.01 3.55
C ASP A 293 9.74 -21.58 2.98
N LEU A 294 10.82 -21.22 2.29
CA LEU A 294 11.00 -19.94 1.61
C LEU A 294 11.03 -20.13 0.10
N GLU A 295 10.42 -19.20 -0.63
CA GLU A 295 10.52 -19.17 -2.09
C GLU A 295 11.81 -18.48 -2.53
N VAL A 296 12.63 -19.20 -3.31
CA VAL A 296 13.92 -18.77 -3.82
C VAL A 296 13.88 -18.76 -5.34
N GLU A 297 14.16 -17.61 -5.97
CA GLU A 297 14.31 -17.52 -7.42
C GLU A 297 15.56 -18.29 -7.84
N SER A 298 15.44 -19.17 -8.83
CA SER A 298 16.60 -19.88 -9.37
C SER A 298 17.33 -18.96 -10.35
N PRO A 299 18.65 -18.76 -10.21
CA PRO A 299 19.43 -17.97 -11.17
C PRO A 299 19.55 -18.66 -12.54
N PHE A 300 19.11 -19.92 -12.65
CA PHE A 300 19.21 -20.73 -13.86
C PHE A 300 17.83 -21.18 -14.36
N GLU A 301 17.60 -21.13 -15.67
CA GLU A 301 16.41 -21.74 -16.30
C GLU A 301 16.37 -23.28 -16.19
N SER A 302 17.55 -23.89 -16.09
CA SER A 302 17.78 -25.32 -15.86
C SER A 302 19.10 -25.48 -15.11
N ILE A 303 19.18 -26.45 -14.21
CA ILE A 303 20.35 -26.64 -13.35
C ILE A 303 21.15 -27.88 -13.75
N GLN A 304 22.45 -27.86 -13.44
CA GLN A 304 23.34 -29.00 -13.40
C GLN A 304 23.81 -29.21 -11.95
N GLU A 305 24.50 -30.32 -11.65
CA GLU A 305 24.96 -30.62 -10.29
C GLU A 305 25.81 -29.49 -9.70
N GLN A 306 26.72 -28.91 -10.50
CA GLN A 306 27.57 -27.80 -10.04
C GLN A 306 26.79 -26.50 -9.73
N ASN A 307 25.53 -26.39 -10.13
CA ASN A 307 24.69 -25.23 -9.85
C ASN A 307 23.96 -25.33 -8.49
N LEU A 308 23.94 -26.52 -7.87
CA LEU A 308 23.20 -26.73 -6.63
C LEU A 308 23.75 -25.90 -5.47
N ASP A 309 25.06 -25.66 -5.43
CA ASP A 309 25.66 -24.89 -4.34
C ASP A 309 25.27 -23.40 -4.40
N GLU A 310 25.13 -22.83 -5.59
CA GLU A 310 24.64 -21.46 -5.78
C GLU A 310 23.16 -21.33 -5.41
N LEU A 311 22.37 -22.37 -5.69
CA LEU A 311 20.97 -22.43 -5.27
C LEU A 311 20.83 -22.51 -3.74
N LYS A 312 21.62 -23.38 -3.09
CA LYS A 312 21.69 -23.48 -1.62
C LYS A 312 22.10 -22.14 -1.01
N HIS A 313 23.11 -21.50 -1.60
CA HIS A 313 23.58 -20.18 -1.16
C HIS A 313 22.49 -19.10 -1.26
N SER A 314 21.74 -19.08 -2.38
CA SER A 314 20.62 -18.16 -2.57
C SER A 314 19.54 -18.32 -1.49
N TYR A 315 19.25 -19.56 -1.10
CA TYR A 315 18.35 -19.84 0.03
C TYR A 315 18.95 -19.35 1.36
N ASP A 316 20.22 -19.66 1.65
CA ASP A 316 20.89 -19.28 2.89
C ASP A 316 20.92 -17.76 3.08
N GLU A 317 21.18 -17.02 2.01
CA GLU A 317 21.15 -15.55 2.00
C GLU A 317 19.74 -15.02 2.27
N LEU A 318 18.73 -15.54 1.57
CA LEU A 318 17.34 -15.12 1.79
C LEU A 318 16.88 -15.44 3.23
N PHE A 319 17.25 -16.61 3.75
CA PHE A 319 16.94 -17.03 5.11
C PHE A 319 17.52 -16.05 6.14
N GLU A 320 18.80 -15.67 6.00
CA GLU A 320 19.43 -14.69 6.89
C GLU A 320 18.82 -13.29 6.77
N GLN A 321 18.40 -12.91 5.56
CA GLN A 321 17.74 -11.63 5.32
C GLN A 321 16.39 -11.54 6.03
N ILE A 322 15.60 -12.61 5.99
CA ILE A 322 14.26 -12.68 6.62
C ILE A 322 14.40 -12.90 8.13
N PHE A 323 15.20 -13.88 8.53
CA PHE A 323 15.39 -14.28 9.92
C PHE A 323 16.73 -13.75 10.45
N LYS A 324 16.87 -12.42 10.62
CA LYS A 324 18.10 -11.73 11.09
C LYS A 324 18.72 -12.27 12.40
N ARG A 325 18.02 -13.14 13.14
CA ARG A 325 18.49 -13.82 14.37
C ARG A 325 18.37 -15.35 14.30
N GLY A 326 18.02 -15.90 13.14
CA GLY A 326 17.93 -17.33 12.92
C GLY A 326 19.31 -17.93 12.64
N THR A 327 19.62 -19.06 13.29
CA THR A 327 20.81 -19.83 12.97
C THR A 327 20.57 -20.58 11.66
N LYS A 328 21.44 -20.37 10.66
CA LYS A 328 21.46 -21.21 9.45
C LYS A 328 21.80 -22.65 9.85
N SER A 329 21.16 -23.63 9.20
CA SER A 329 21.43 -25.06 9.46
C SER A 329 21.76 -25.86 8.20
N PRO A 330 22.75 -25.43 7.38
CA PRO A 330 23.17 -26.14 6.18
C PRO A 330 23.67 -27.57 6.48
N GLU A 331 24.14 -27.83 7.71
CA GLU A 331 24.58 -29.14 8.17
C GLU A 331 23.47 -30.19 8.21
N LEU A 332 22.21 -29.77 8.28
CA LEU A 332 21.05 -30.66 8.24
C LEU A 332 20.70 -31.09 6.80
N GLY A 333 21.20 -30.37 5.79
CA GLY A 333 20.76 -30.49 4.41
C GLY A 333 19.47 -29.71 4.13
N TYR A 334 19.02 -29.79 2.88
CA TYR A 334 17.90 -28.98 2.38
C TYR A 334 16.77 -29.88 1.88
N HIS A 335 15.54 -29.42 2.09
CA HIS A 335 14.33 -30.03 1.55
C HIS A 335 13.67 -29.05 0.60
N ILE A 336 13.45 -29.47 -0.64
CA ILE A 336 12.70 -28.73 -1.64
C ILE A 336 11.29 -29.30 -1.67
N THR A 337 10.32 -28.46 -1.31
CA THR A 337 8.90 -28.85 -1.12
C THR A 337 8.04 -28.52 -2.33
N LYS A 338 8.43 -27.51 -3.12
CA LYS A 338 7.75 -27.13 -4.37
C LYS A 338 8.72 -26.68 -5.45
N ALA A 339 8.42 -27.04 -6.68
CA ALA A 339 8.98 -26.42 -7.87
C ALA A 339 7.96 -25.45 -8.47
N ILE A 340 8.42 -24.23 -8.79
CA ILE A 340 7.59 -23.14 -9.28
C ILE A 340 8.14 -22.70 -10.64
N GLY A 341 7.24 -22.38 -11.57
CA GLY A 341 7.57 -21.77 -12.85
C GLY A 341 6.71 -20.53 -13.06
N THR A 342 7.35 -19.41 -13.36
CA THR A 342 6.68 -18.15 -13.72
C THR A 342 7.05 -17.79 -15.15
N GLY A 343 6.09 -17.82 -16.07
CA GLY A 343 6.29 -17.35 -17.44
C GLY A 343 5.82 -15.92 -17.55
N ILE A 344 6.67 -15.05 -18.10
CA ILE A 344 6.41 -13.62 -18.23
C ILE A 344 6.48 -13.24 -19.71
N VAL A 345 5.46 -12.57 -20.22
CA VAL A 345 5.53 -11.90 -21.52
C VAL A 345 5.65 -10.39 -21.28
N PRO A 346 6.75 -9.75 -21.70
CA PRO A 346 6.91 -8.31 -21.55
C PRO A 346 5.74 -7.54 -22.19
N VAL A 347 5.18 -6.61 -21.43
CA VAL A 347 4.16 -5.66 -21.90
C VAL A 347 4.67 -4.24 -21.71
N PRO A 348 4.23 -3.27 -22.54
CA PRO A 348 4.54 -1.87 -22.31
C PRO A 348 4.07 -1.45 -20.92
N LYS A 349 5.00 -1.01 -20.07
CA LYS A 349 4.69 -0.46 -18.75
C LYS A 349 4.41 1.05 -18.86
N PRO A 350 3.54 1.62 -18.02
CA PRO A 350 3.44 3.06 -17.85
C PRO A 350 4.82 3.63 -17.55
N LYS A 351 5.17 4.78 -18.15
CA LYS A 351 6.38 5.51 -17.79
C LYS A 351 6.01 6.64 -16.85
N LEU A 352 6.81 6.84 -15.81
CA LEU A 352 6.69 8.04 -15.00
C LEU A 352 6.94 9.28 -15.88
N PRO A 353 6.15 10.36 -15.72
CA PRO A 353 6.45 11.62 -16.40
C PRO A 353 7.83 12.09 -15.99
N LYS A 354 8.51 12.85 -16.84
CA LYS A 354 9.80 13.47 -16.50
C LYS A 354 9.78 14.89 -17.02
N GLU A 355 9.40 15.78 -16.13
CA GLU A 355 9.22 17.20 -16.42
C GLU A 355 10.42 18.02 -15.91
N GLU A 356 10.62 19.19 -16.49
CA GLU A 356 11.65 20.12 -16.00
C GLU A 356 11.21 20.79 -14.71
N TYR A 357 12.17 21.00 -13.82
CA TYR A 357 11.93 21.77 -12.60
C TYR A 357 11.62 23.23 -12.94
N SER A 358 10.51 23.70 -12.39
CA SER A 358 10.14 25.10 -12.24
C SER A 358 10.82 25.68 -10.99
N GLY A 359 10.58 26.96 -10.70
CA GLY A 359 10.93 27.58 -9.43
C GLY A 359 10.12 27.04 -8.24
N LYS A 360 10.56 27.38 -7.02
CA LYS A 360 9.93 26.96 -5.76
C LYS A 360 8.51 27.47 -5.56
N ASN A 361 8.22 28.65 -6.09
CA ASN A 361 6.92 29.28 -5.88
C ASN A 361 5.92 28.78 -6.93
N PRO A 362 4.73 28.31 -6.53
CA PRO A 362 3.64 28.03 -7.45
C PRO A 362 3.23 29.30 -8.21
N MET A 363 2.67 29.10 -9.41
CA MET A 363 2.06 30.19 -10.17
C MET A 363 0.73 30.60 -9.53
N GLU A 364 0.38 31.88 -9.57
CA GLU A 364 -0.89 32.39 -9.03
C GLU A 364 -2.11 31.70 -9.65
N THR A 365 -2.02 31.30 -10.92
CA THR A 365 -3.08 30.54 -11.62
C THR A 365 -3.38 29.17 -11.01
N ALA A 366 -2.48 28.60 -10.21
CA ALA A 366 -2.72 27.35 -9.49
C ALA A 366 -3.47 27.56 -8.18
N SER A 367 -3.58 28.81 -7.69
CA SER A 367 -4.31 29.12 -6.46
C SER A 367 -5.81 29.07 -6.69
N LYS A 368 -6.53 28.46 -5.74
CA LYS A 368 -7.99 28.44 -5.64
C LYS A 368 -8.48 29.34 -4.50
N GLY A 369 -7.62 30.20 -3.97
CA GLY A 369 -7.90 31.07 -2.84
C GLY A 369 -7.56 30.41 -1.50
N TYR A 370 -8.40 30.66 -0.51
CA TYR A 370 -8.17 30.24 0.87
C TYR A 370 -9.41 29.60 1.49
N ARG A 371 -9.20 28.70 2.44
CA ARG A 371 -10.25 28.02 3.20
C ARG A 371 -9.82 27.80 4.64
N ASP A 372 -10.68 28.16 5.57
CA ASP A 372 -10.46 27.87 6.98
C ASP A 372 -10.50 26.36 7.23
N ILE A 373 -9.46 25.85 7.90
CA ILE A 373 -9.38 24.49 8.42
C ILE A 373 -9.23 24.50 9.92
N TYR A 374 -9.74 23.46 10.59
CA TYR A 374 -9.55 23.27 12.03
C TYR A 374 -8.54 22.15 12.27
N TRP A 375 -7.38 22.48 12.87
CA TRP A 375 -6.27 21.55 13.13
C TRP A 375 -5.63 21.86 14.48
N GLU A 376 -5.33 20.83 15.30
CA GLU A 376 -4.76 20.98 16.66
C GLU A 376 -5.50 22.01 17.52
N ASP A 377 -6.83 21.92 17.54
CA ASP A 377 -7.73 22.80 18.31
C ASP A 377 -7.75 24.29 17.91
N GLU A 378 -7.19 24.62 16.75
CA GLU A 378 -7.13 25.98 16.23
C GLU A 378 -7.64 26.08 14.78
N TRP A 379 -8.19 27.24 14.43
CA TRP A 379 -8.55 27.57 13.05
C TRP A 379 -7.35 28.17 12.32
N HIS A 380 -7.06 27.63 11.15
CA HIS A 380 -5.99 28.08 10.26
C HIS A 380 -6.58 28.48 8.92
N ASN A 381 -6.15 29.64 8.39
CA ASN A 381 -6.55 30.07 7.06
C ASN A 381 -5.65 29.39 6.00
N ALA A 382 -6.09 28.24 5.48
CA ALA A 382 -5.27 27.41 4.61
C ALA A 382 -5.31 27.89 3.15
N SER A 383 -4.15 27.91 2.49
CA SER A 383 -4.11 28.19 1.05
C SER A 383 -4.56 26.97 0.25
N VAL A 384 -5.38 27.17 -0.78
CA VAL A 384 -5.95 26.08 -1.59
C VAL A 384 -5.33 26.10 -2.98
N TRP A 385 -4.89 24.94 -3.47
CA TRP A 385 -4.19 24.79 -4.75
C TRP A 385 -4.85 23.74 -5.63
N GLU A 386 -4.85 23.96 -6.94
CA GLU A 386 -5.23 22.95 -7.94
C GLU A 386 -4.01 22.07 -8.27
N MET A 387 -4.09 20.79 -7.91
CA MET A 387 -2.98 19.84 -7.99
C MET A 387 -2.38 19.76 -9.41
N SER A 388 -3.25 19.72 -10.42
CA SER A 388 -2.87 19.58 -11.83
C SER A 388 -2.11 20.80 -12.38
N LEU A 389 -2.22 21.96 -11.73
CA LEU A 389 -1.55 23.20 -12.14
C LEU A 389 -0.21 23.44 -11.42
N LEU A 390 0.09 22.64 -10.39
CA LEU A 390 1.40 22.65 -9.75
C LEU A 390 2.45 22.07 -10.69
N LYS A 391 3.66 22.62 -10.61
CA LYS A 391 4.81 22.23 -11.43
C LYS A 391 5.91 21.62 -10.56
N PRO A 392 6.70 20.68 -11.12
CA PRO A 392 7.89 20.17 -10.44
C PRO A 392 8.77 21.30 -9.90
N GLY A 393 9.29 21.14 -8.69
CA GLY A 393 10.07 22.13 -7.97
C GLY A 393 9.26 23.03 -7.05
N ASN A 394 7.93 23.10 -7.23
CA ASN A 394 7.07 23.86 -6.32
C ASN A 394 7.13 23.29 -4.90
N VAL A 395 7.12 24.19 -3.92
CA VAL A 395 7.06 23.89 -2.49
C VAL A 395 5.81 24.57 -1.92
N ILE A 396 5.01 23.82 -1.18
CA ILE A 396 3.79 24.28 -0.53
C ILE A 396 3.96 24.11 0.98
N GLU A 397 3.98 25.23 1.72
CA GLU A 397 4.03 25.24 3.17
C GLU A 397 2.62 25.12 3.77
N GLY A 398 2.51 24.50 4.93
CA GLY A 398 1.26 24.42 5.69
C GLY A 398 0.93 25.72 6.41
N ALA A 399 -0.33 26.03 6.70
CA ALA A 399 -1.54 25.27 6.39
C ALA A 399 -1.95 25.41 4.91
N SER A 400 -2.12 24.28 4.22
CA SER A 400 -2.51 24.25 2.81
C SER A 400 -3.33 23.01 2.44
N ILE A 401 -4.11 23.12 1.38
CA ILE A 401 -4.88 22.03 0.78
C ILE A 401 -4.57 21.98 -0.71
N ILE A 402 -4.18 20.81 -1.21
CA ILE A 402 -3.94 20.58 -2.64
C ILE A 402 -5.05 19.66 -3.15
N GLU A 403 -5.91 20.20 -4.00
CA GLU A 403 -7.12 19.54 -4.47
C GLU A 403 -6.92 18.92 -5.85
N ALA A 404 -7.39 17.68 -6.01
CA ALA A 404 -7.61 17.03 -7.28
C ALA A 404 -9.06 16.53 -7.34
N PRO A 405 -9.61 16.21 -8.52
CA PRO A 405 -10.99 15.75 -8.63
C PRO A 405 -11.31 14.51 -7.78
N ALA A 406 -10.34 13.63 -7.52
CA ALA A 406 -10.55 12.34 -6.85
C ALA A 406 -9.73 12.14 -5.56
N THR A 407 -8.97 13.15 -5.13
CA THR A 407 -8.23 13.12 -3.85
C THR A 407 -7.98 14.54 -3.34
N THR A 408 -7.62 14.65 -2.07
CA THR A 408 -7.26 15.91 -1.44
C THR A 408 -6.05 15.66 -0.56
N LEU A 409 -4.95 16.35 -0.85
CA LEU A 409 -3.74 16.31 -0.03
C LEU A 409 -3.81 17.44 0.99
N LEU A 410 -3.91 17.07 2.26
CA LEU A 410 -3.87 18.01 3.37
C LEU A 410 -2.42 18.24 3.79
N VAL A 411 -2.01 19.51 3.90
CA VAL A 411 -0.69 19.91 4.39
C VAL A 411 -0.92 20.73 5.66
N PRO A 412 -0.92 20.12 6.85
CA PRO A 412 -1.18 20.81 8.10
C PRO A 412 -0.11 21.85 8.44
N PRO A 413 -0.34 22.74 9.42
CA PRO A 413 0.72 23.58 9.98
C PRO A 413 1.99 22.77 10.32
N LYS A 414 3.17 23.38 10.20
CA LYS A 414 4.49 22.75 10.41
C LYS A 414 4.79 21.57 9.47
N HIS A 415 4.02 21.41 8.40
CA HIS A 415 4.33 20.49 7.31
C HIS A 415 4.60 21.30 6.06
N LYS A 416 5.36 20.72 5.15
CA LYS A 416 5.50 21.23 3.79
C LYS A 416 5.55 20.07 2.82
N VAL A 417 5.16 20.32 1.58
CA VAL A 417 5.30 19.35 0.50
C VAL A 417 6.07 19.95 -0.66
N SER A 418 6.89 19.14 -1.32
CA SER A 418 7.57 19.52 -2.57
C SER A 418 7.18 18.58 -3.71
N LEU A 419 6.99 19.10 -4.91
CA LEU A 419 6.65 18.30 -6.09
C LEU A 419 7.90 17.97 -6.89
N ASP A 420 8.17 16.71 -7.18
CA ASP A 420 9.33 16.32 -7.96
C ASP A 420 9.05 16.26 -9.48
N LYS A 421 10.09 15.93 -10.26
CA LYS A 421 10.03 15.83 -11.74
C LYS A 421 9.12 14.71 -12.27
N HIS A 422 8.72 13.77 -11.42
CA HIS A 422 7.87 12.63 -11.75
C HIS A 422 6.44 12.81 -11.24
N ARG A 423 6.10 14.02 -10.78
CA ARG A 423 4.80 14.36 -10.19
C ARG A 423 4.49 13.56 -8.93
N ILE A 424 5.52 13.33 -8.12
CA ILE A 424 5.42 12.77 -6.77
C ILE A 424 5.63 13.90 -5.76
N PHE A 425 4.70 14.03 -4.83
CA PHE A 425 4.85 14.94 -3.69
C PHE A 425 5.67 14.27 -2.59
N HIS A 426 6.62 15.00 -2.03
CA HIS A 426 7.41 14.60 -0.86
C HIS A 426 6.96 15.43 0.33
N MET A 427 6.48 14.78 1.40
CA MET A 427 6.02 15.45 2.61
C MET A 427 7.10 15.45 3.69
N GLU A 428 7.40 16.65 4.20
CA GLU A 428 8.33 16.86 5.30
C GLU A 428 7.60 17.50 6.48
N VAL A 429 8.01 17.13 7.69
CA VAL A 429 7.62 17.81 8.93
C VAL A 429 8.73 18.79 9.30
N GLU A 430 8.38 20.06 9.47
CA GLU A 430 9.32 21.10 9.92
C GLU A 430 9.74 20.82 11.37
N LYS A 431 11.05 20.91 11.64
CA LYS A 431 11.66 20.60 12.94
C LYS A 431 11.51 21.74 13.95
#